data_AF-A0AAV4UQS5-F1
#
_entry.id   AF-A0AAV4UQS5-F1
#
_cell.length_a   1.000
_cell.length_b   1.000
_cell.length_c   1.000
_cell.angle_alpha   90.00
_cell.angle_beta   90.00
_cell.angle_gamma   90.00
#
_symmetry.space_group_name_H-M   'P 1'
#
loop_
_entity.id
_entity.type
_entity.pdbx_description
1 polymer ?
#
loop_
_entity_poly.entity_id
_entity_poly.type
_entity_poly.pdbx_seq_one_letter_code
_entity_poly.pdbx_strand_id
1 'polypeptide(L)'
;MAIVGPALGYLLGGQLLKIYVDYGIDAKELGLSPSSTVWVGAWWVGFVFSAVIGFLVAIPMLAFPKTLPSTAKVKAGKVSEMHQKLEESEATRVSFGSSLSDLPASLSLLITNPTFVFLSLAGASEGILLAGLATFLPKLIESQFSYQASFAAFIVGTVTIPGAGGGNLLGGYLVKKFKMKCASIIRMCILFSLICLGFAFIFILHCPDANFAGINTKIVNDTSVSKFQLDCNADCLCSDHNYDPVCGVDNIIYYSPCFAGCQKSYGSCSCIEQNFSNITATSSSGDIIEATREKCNNNCSHGPLFLAVIFLCMLFTFLVSMPSLSATLRCVAETQKSFGLGIQWMTVRL
;
A
#
# COMPACT_ATOMS: atom_id res chain seq x y z
N MET A 1 14.10 9.51 -0.56
CA MET A 1 13.07 8.45 -0.43
C MET A 1 13.30 7.42 -1.54
N ALA A 2 13.48 6.15 -1.21
CA ALA A 2 13.59 5.08 -2.21
C ALA A 2 12.19 4.62 -2.63
N ILE A 3 11.59 5.33 -3.58
CA ILE A 3 10.14 5.25 -3.86
C ILE A 3 9.82 4.23 -4.95
N VAL A 4 10.75 4.05 -5.88
CA VAL A 4 10.63 3.08 -6.97
C VAL A 4 10.64 1.64 -6.45
N GLY A 5 11.36 1.38 -5.35
CA GLY A 5 11.48 0.05 -4.74
C GLY A 5 10.13 -0.55 -4.29
N PRO A 6 9.40 0.08 -3.35
CA PRO A 6 8.09 -0.40 -2.90
C PRO A 6 7.09 -0.56 -4.05
N ALA A 7 7.11 0.36 -5.01
CA ALA A 7 6.19 0.37 -6.14
C ALA A 7 6.46 -0.79 -7.12
N LEU A 8 7.74 -1.07 -7.44
CA LEU A 8 8.15 -2.29 -8.15
C LEU A 8 7.82 -3.56 -7.35
N GLY A 9 7.94 -3.51 -6.03
CA GLY A 9 7.54 -4.58 -5.12
C GLY A 9 6.08 -4.97 -5.28
N TYR A 10 5.15 -4.00 -5.37
CA TYR A 10 3.74 -4.28 -5.62
C TYR A 10 3.48 -4.90 -7.00
N LEU A 11 4.14 -4.40 -8.06
CA LEU A 11 3.99 -4.97 -9.40
C LEU A 11 4.48 -6.42 -9.48
N LEU A 12 5.71 -6.66 -9.04
CA LEU A 12 6.32 -7.99 -9.10
C LEU A 12 5.64 -8.93 -8.11
N GLY A 13 5.35 -8.45 -6.90
CA GLY A 13 4.59 -9.17 -5.88
C GLY A 13 3.21 -9.60 -6.38
N GLY A 14 2.48 -8.73 -7.09
CA GLY A 14 1.19 -9.07 -7.70
C GLY A 14 1.28 -10.23 -8.72
N GLN A 15 2.39 -10.35 -9.46
CA GLN A 15 2.61 -11.50 -10.35
C GLN A 15 3.01 -12.76 -9.58
N LEU A 16 3.87 -12.64 -8.57
CA LEU A 16 4.25 -13.76 -7.71
C LEU A 16 3.05 -14.32 -6.94
N LEU A 17 2.07 -13.48 -6.60
CA LEU A 17 0.83 -13.91 -5.97
C LEU A 17 -0.05 -14.79 -6.86
N LYS A 18 0.22 -14.92 -8.17
CA LYS A 18 -0.47 -15.87 -9.05
C LYS A 18 0.09 -17.29 -8.98
N ILE A 19 1.23 -17.48 -8.31
CA ILE A 19 1.87 -18.78 -8.10
C ILE A 19 1.45 -19.29 -6.72
N TYR A 20 1.05 -20.57 -6.61
CA TYR A 20 0.62 -21.15 -5.34
C TYR A 20 1.79 -21.18 -4.34
N VAL A 21 1.48 -20.98 -3.05
CA VAL A 21 2.51 -20.84 -2.01
C VAL A 21 3.34 -22.10 -1.80
N ASP A 22 2.72 -23.28 -1.88
CA ASP A 22 3.36 -24.56 -1.63
C ASP A 22 4.04 -25.08 -2.89
N TYR A 23 5.36 -25.16 -2.84
CA TYR A 23 6.16 -25.68 -3.92
C TYR A 23 6.00 -27.20 -4.02
N GLY A 24 5.56 -27.69 -5.19
CA GLY A 24 5.45 -29.12 -5.48
C GLY A 24 4.03 -29.71 -5.39
N ILE A 25 3.03 -28.91 -4.99
CA ILE A 25 1.61 -29.30 -5.02
C ILE A 25 0.96 -28.63 -6.24
N ASP A 26 0.26 -29.39 -7.09
CA ASP A 26 -0.54 -28.79 -8.15
C ASP A 26 -1.86 -28.27 -7.59
N ALA A 27 -1.99 -26.94 -7.52
CA ALA A 27 -3.19 -26.28 -7.04
C ALA A 27 -4.46 -26.69 -7.82
N LYS A 28 -4.31 -27.15 -9.08
CA LYS A 28 -5.44 -27.65 -9.87
C LYS A 28 -6.02 -28.94 -9.33
N GLU A 29 -5.20 -29.82 -8.75
CA GLU A 29 -5.68 -31.05 -8.10
C GLU A 29 -6.54 -30.74 -6.87
N LEU A 30 -6.29 -29.59 -6.23
CA LEU A 30 -7.06 -29.08 -5.09
C LEU A 30 -8.29 -28.25 -5.51
N GLY A 31 -8.51 -28.06 -6.82
CA GLY A 31 -9.55 -27.17 -7.35
C GLY A 31 -9.33 -25.71 -6.94
N LEU A 32 -8.08 -25.28 -6.82
CA LEU A 32 -7.69 -23.93 -6.43
C LEU A 32 -7.19 -23.13 -7.65
N SER A 33 -7.63 -21.89 -7.71
CA SER A 33 -7.22 -20.90 -8.71
C SER A 33 -6.74 -19.61 -8.04
N PRO A 34 -5.96 -18.76 -8.73
CA PRO A 34 -5.58 -17.43 -8.21
C PRO A 34 -6.75 -16.47 -7.93
N SER A 35 -7.95 -16.80 -8.41
CA SER A 35 -9.21 -16.09 -8.12
C SER A 35 -9.91 -16.62 -6.85
N SER A 36 -9.51 -17.79 -6.36
CA SER A 36 -10.10 -18.41 -5.18
C SER A 36 -9.84 -17.58 -3.92
N THR A 37 -10.85 -17.42 -3.07
CA THR A 37 -10.78 -16.68 -1.80
C THR A 37 -9.75 -17.25 -0.81
N VAL A 38 -9.55 -18.57 -0.84
CA VAL A 38 -8.57 -19.30 -0.01
C VAL A 38 -7.16 -19.36 -0.63
N TRP A 39 -6.95 -18.72 -1.79
CA TRP A 39 -5.67 -18.73 -2.47
C TRP A 39 -4.61 -17.93 -1.70
N VAL A 40 -3.50 -18.60 -1.39
CA VAL A 40 -2.29 -17.96 -0.86
C VAL A 40 -1.20 -18.03 -1.92
N GLY A 41 -0.78 -16.85 -2.37
CA GLY A 41 0.29 -16.74 -3.36
C GLY A 41 1.69 -16.89 -2.75
N ALA A 42 2.69 -17.18 -3.59
CA ALA A 42 4.09 -17.39 -3.22
C ALA A 42 4.82 -16.10 -2.78
N TRP A 43 4.39 -15.52 -1.66
CA TRP A 43 4.88 -14.26 -1.11
C TRP A 43 6.38 -14.30 -0.74
N TRP A 44 6.89 -15.47 -0.35
CA TRP A 44 8.27 -15.64 0.13
C TRP A 44 9.31 -15.47 -0.98
N VAL A 45 8.94 -15.71 -2.25
CA VAL A 45 9.86 -15.65 -3.40
C VAL A 45 10.44 -14.25 -3.55
N GLY A 46 9.65 -13.21 -3.28
CA GLY A 46 10.09 -11.82 -3.34
C GLY A 46 11.22 -11.50 -2.37
N PHE A 47 11.22 -12.11 -1.18
CA PHE A 47 12.28 -11.92 -0.18
C PHE A 47 13.60 -12.55 -0.62
N VAL A 48 13.55 -13.79 -1.14
CA VAL A 48 14.73 -14.49 -1.66
C VAL A 48 15.35 -13.72 -2.82
N PHE A 49 14.53 -13.31 -3.79
CA PHE A 49 14.99 -12.55 -4.95
C PHE A 49 15.62 -11.21 -4.54
N SER A 50 14.98 -10.48 -3.64
CA SER A 50 15.49 -9.18 -3.15
C SER A 50 16.80 -9.34 -2.38
N ALA A 51 16.96 -10.42 -1.61
CA ALA A 51 18.19 -10.72 -0.89
C ALA A 51 19.37 -11.00 -1.85
N VAL A 52 19.12 -11.80 -2.89
CA VAL A 52 20.13 -12.10 -3.92
C VAL A 52 20.56 -10.83 -4.66
N ILE A 53 19.61 -10.00 -5.11
CA ILE A 53 19.93 -8.73 -5.75
C ILE A 53 20.69 -7.80 -4.80
N GLY A 54 20.26 -7.70 -3.54
CA GLY A 54 20.93 -6.89 -2.53
C GLY A 54 22.39 -7.30 -2.35
N PHE A 55 22.67 -8.60 -2.29
CA PHE A 55 24.03 -9.13 -2.21
C PHE A 55 24.86 -8.78 -3.46
N LEU A 56 24.29 -8.96 -4.65
CA LEU A 56 24.96 -8.62 -5.91
C LEU A 56 25.27 -7.12 -6.03
N VAL A 57 24.39 -6.25 -5.54
CA VAL A 57 24.60 -4.79 -5.53
C VAL A 57 25.63 -4.37 -4.47
N ALA A 58 25.74 -5.10 -3.35
CA ALA A 58 26.73 -4.79 -2.32
C ALA A 58 28.17 -4.92 -2.83
N ILE A 59 28.46 -5.90 -3.70
CA ILE A 59 29.80 -6.14 -4.26
C ILE A 59 30.39 -4.89 -4.97
N PRO A 60 29.75 -4.29 -5.99
CA PRO A 60 30.26 -3.08 -6.62
C PRO A 60 30.23 -1.87 -5.68
N MET A 61 29.30 -1.82 -4.71
CA MET A 61 29.29 -0.75 -3.71
C MET A 61 30.56 -0.75 -2.82
N LEU A 62 31.15 -1.91 -2.54
CA LEU A 62 32.42 -2.02 -1.80
C LEU A 62 33.61 -1.42 -2.56
N ALA A 63 33.52 -1.29 -3.89
CA ALA A 63 34.57 -0.70 -4.71
C ALA A 63 34.56 0.85 -4.68
N PHE A 64 33.53 1.50 -4.10
CA PHE A 64 33.48 2.95 -4.05
C PHE A 64 34.44 3.53 -2.99
N PRO A 65 35.21 4.58 -3.33
CA PRO A 65 36.09 5.25 -2.38
C PRO A 65 35.25 5.99 -1.32
N LYS A 66 35.77 6.08 -0.09
CA LYS A 66 35.12 6.75 1.06
C LYS A 66 34.70 8.20 0.76
N THR A 67 35.42 8.89 -0.12
CA THR A 67 35.11 10.26 -0.54
C THR A 67 35.38 10.43 -2.03
N LEU A 68 34.42 11.01 -2.75
CA LEU A 68 34.61 11.33 -4.16
C LEU A 68 35.46 12.62 -4.30
N PRO A 69 36.40 12.69 -5.24
CA PRO A 69 37.31 13.83 -5.38
C PRO A 69 36.60 15.16 -5.72
N SER A 70 35.38 15.12 -6.26
CA SER A 70 34.59 16.31 -6.62
C SER A 70 33.67 16.82 -5.49
N THR A 71 33.62 16.12 -4.34
CA THR A 71 32.72 16.48 -3.24
C THR A 71 33.01 17.88 -2.69
N ALA A 72 34.27 18.32 -2.67
CA ALA A 72 34.64 19.66 -2.20
C ALA A 72 34.08 20.79 -3.11
N LYS A 73 34.10 20.61 -4.44
CA LYS A 73 33.59 21.59 -5.40
C LYS A 73 32.06 21.72 -5.32
N VAL A 74 31.36 20.60 -5.15
CA VAL A 74 29.89 20.59 -4.98
C VAL A 74 29.48 21.17 -3.63
N LYS A 75 30.27 20.95 -2.57
CA LYS A 75 30.04 21.55 -1.25
C LYS A 75 30.11 23.08 -1.27
N ALA A 76 31.09 23.65 -2.00
CA ALA A 76 31.26 25.10 -2.07
C ALA A 76 30.11 25.85 -2.77
N GLY A 77 29.33 25.16 -3.62
CA GLY A 77 28.21 25.76 -4.35
C GLY A 77 26.84 25.66 -3.67
N LYS A 78 26.73 25.05 -2.48
CA LYS A 78 25.45 24.87 -1.78
C LYS A 78 25.10 26.09 -0.95
N VAL A 79 23.89 26.60 -1.13
CA VAL A 79 23.34 27.69 -0.31
C VAL A 79 22.59 27.09 0.88
N SER A 80 23.02 27.45 2.08
CA SER A 80 22.27 27.20 3.32
C SER A 80 21.34 28.37 3.56
N GLU A 81 20.06 28.10 3.84
CA GLU A 81 19.02 29.09 4.15
C GLU A 81 18.47 28.80 5.55
N MET A 82 19.38 28.72 6.54
CA MET A 82 19.03 28.47 7.93
C MET A 82 18.27 29.64 8.55
N HIS A 83 17.54 29.36 9.63
CA HIS A 83 16.86 30.42 10.37
C HIS A 83 17.90 31.36 11.01
N GLN A 84 17.75 32.68 10.81
CA GLN A 84 18.74 33.70 11.20
C GLN A 84 19.25 33.58 12.65
N LYS A 85 18.38 33.24 13.61
CA LYS A 85 18.78 33.05 15.02
C LYS A 85 19.75 31.88 15.26
N LEU A 86 19.91 30.99 14.29
CA LEU A 86 20.76 29.80 14.36
C LEU A 86 22.03 29.92 13.50
N GLU A 87 22.14 30.95 12.66
CA GLU A 87 23.35 31.20 11.84
C GLU A 87 24.57 31.57 12.69
N GLU A 88 24.34 32.22 13.84
CA GLU A 88 25.35 32.63 14.83
C GLU A 88 25.71 31.55 15.85
N SER A 89 25.10 30.35 15.78
CA SER A 89 25.28 29.28 16.75
C SER A 89 26.55 28.44 16.51
N GLU A 90 27.00 27.70 17.53
CA GLU A 90 28.16 26.80 17.46
C GLU A 90 28.03 25.68 16.41
N ALA A 91 26.83 25.44 15.86
CA ALA A 91 26.60 24.49 14.77
C ALA A 91 27.40 24.78 13.49
N THR A 92 27.87 26.02 13.29
CA THR A 92 28.68 26.41 12.13
C THR A 92 30.17 26.08 12.33
N ARG A 93 30.60 25.68 13.55
CA ARG A 93 31.99 25.27 13.80
C ARG A 93 32.27 23.91 13.14
N VAL A 94 33.41 23.84 12.43
CA VAL A 94 33.87 22.68 11.65
C VAL A 94 34.04 21.39 12.50
N SER A 95 34.15 21.51 13.83
CA SER A 95 34.36 20.41 14.78
C SER A 95 33.07 19.85 15.41
N PHE A 96 31.92 20.49 15.21
CA PHE A 96 30.69 20.17 15.93
C PHE A 96 30.05 18.88 15.38
N GLY A 97 29.80 17.89 16.26
CA GLY A 97 29.20 16.61 15.89
C GLY A 97 30.19 15.46 15.64
N SER A 98 31.46 15.65 16.00
CA SER A 98 32.50 14.60 15.94
C SER A 98 32.56 13.73 17.20
N SER A 99 32.00 14.22 18.31
CA SER A 99 31.93 13.50 19.59
C SER A 99 30.49 13.15 19.99
N LEU A 100 30.29 12.01 20.64
CA LEU A 100 28.99 11.59 21.20
C LEU A 100 28.46 12.58 22.26
N SER A 101 29.34 13.35 22.89
CA SER A 101 28.98 14.44 23.82
C SER A 101 28.23 15.59 23.14
N ASP A 102 28.37 15.75 21.82
CA ASP A 102 27.77 16.85 21.07
C ASP A 102 26.35 16.51 20.57
N LEU A 103 25.91 15.27 20.77
CA LEU A 103 24.59 14.80 20.35
C LEU A 103 23.43 15.57 21.03
N PRO A 104 23.42 15.79 22.36
CA PRO A 104 22.32 16.52 23.01
C PRO A 104 22.24 17.97 22.54
N ALA A 105 23.40 18.62 22.38
CA ALA A 105 23.47 19.99 21.87
C ALA A 105 23.00 20.08 20.41
N SER A 106 23.40 19.11 19.58
CA SER A 106 22.97 19.03 18.17
C SER A 106 21.47 18.80 18.04
N LEU A 107 20.91 17.92 18.88
CA LEU A 107 19.47 17.65 18.92
C LEU A 107 18.69 18.88 19.39
N SER A 108 19.15 19.55 20.45
CA SER A 108 18.52 20.77 20.96
C SER A 108 18.48 21.89 19.91
N LEU A 109 19.57 22.04 19.15
CA LEU A 109 19.67 23.03 18.08
C LEU A 109 18.71 22.75 16.92
N LEU A 110 18.56 21.48 16.53
CA LEU A 110 17.58 21.06 15.53
C LEU A 110 16.13 21.27 15.99
N ILE A 111 15.82 20.94 17.25
CA ILE A 111 14.47 21.13 17.82
C ILE A 111 14.13 22.62 17.99
N THR A 112 15.14 23.46 18.23
CA THR A 112 14.96 24.92 18.32
C THR A 112 14.71 25.56 16.96
N ASN A 113 15.00 24.86 15.85
CA ASN A 113 14.69 25.31 14.51
C ASN A 113 13.21 25.04 14.16
N PRO A 114 12.33 26.05 14.18
CA PRO A 114 10.90 25.81 13.96
C PRO A 114 10.62 25.25 12.56
N THR A 115 11.37 25.68 11.55
CA THR A 115 11.20 25.19 10.18
C THR A 115 11.52 23.71 10.07
N PHE A 116 12.58 23.24 10.73
CA PHE A 116 12.94 21.83 10.76
C PHE A 116 11.88 20.99 11.49
N VAL A 117 11.38 21.46 12.63
CA VAL A 117 10.34 20.75 13.40
C VAL A 117 9.05 20.62 12.59
N PHE A 118 8.56 21.70 11.97
CA PHE A 118 7.34 21.64 11.15
C PHE A 118 7.52 20.77 9.89
N LEU A 119 8.67 20.85 9.22
CA LEU A 119 8.96 19.95 8.08
C LEU A 119 9.07 18.49 8.51
N SER A 120 9.59 18.23 9.71
CA SER A 120 9.67 16.87 10.25
C SER A 120 8.29 16.32 10.61
N LEU A 121 7.43 17.13 11.22
CA LEU A 121 6.05 16.77 11.52
C LEU A 121 5.23 16.54 10.24
N ALA A 122 5.40 17.41 9.24
CA ALA A 122 4.77 17.23 7.92
C ALA A 122 5.27 15.96 7.21
N GLY A 123 6.57 15.66 7.31
CA GLY A 123 7.13 14.42 6.80
C GLY A 123 6.55 13.20 7.53
N ALA A 124 6.33 13.29 8.85
CA ALA A 124 5.73 12.21 9.63
C ALA A 124 4.27 11.96 9.24
N SER A 125 3.46 13.01 9.05
CA SER A 125 2.09 12.85 8.57
C SER A 125 2.03 12.27 7.15
N GLU A 126 2.92 12.70 6.24
CA GLU A 126 3.09 12.09 4.91
C GLU A 126 3.49 10.60 5.03
N GLY A 127 4.38 10.28 5.96
CA GLY A 127 4.81 8.90 6.25
C GLY A 127 3.67 7.99 6.69
N ILE A 128 2.84 8.46 7.64
CA ILE A 128 1.65 7.73 8.11
C ILE A 128 0.68 7.47 6.95
N LEU A 129 0.41 8.50 6.14
CA LEU A 129 -0.45 8.38 4.96
C LEU A 129 0.09 7.32 4.00
N LEU A 130 1.37 7.39 3.64
CA LEU A 130 2.00 6.44 2.71
C LEU A 130 2.02 5.01 3.26
N ALA A 131 2.27 4.82 4.57
CA ALA A 131 2.24 3.52 5.21
C ALA A 131 0.83 2.91 5.23
N GLY A 132 -0.19 3.73 5.54
CA GLY A 132 -1.59 3.33 5.51
C GLY A 132 -2.05 2.95 4.10
N LEU A 133 -1.75 3.80 3.11
CA LEU A 133 -2.08 3.53 1.71
C LEU A 133 -1.35 2.29 1.18
N ALA A 134 -0.06 2.13 1.46
CA ALA A 134 0.66 0.94 1.04
C ALA A 134 -0.01 -0.34 1.58
N THR A 135 -0.30 -0.39 2.88
CA THR A 135 -0.81 -1.60 3.53
C THR A 135 -2.26 -1.92 3.16
N PHE A 136 -3.13 -0.91 3.14
CA PHE A 136 -4.58 -1.12 3.08
C PHE A 136 -5.19 -0.84 1.71
N LEU A 137 -4.54 -0.10 0.81
CA LEU A 137 -5.12 0.22 -0.48
C LEU A 137 -5.42 -1.00 -1.36
N PRO A 138 -4.54 -2.03 -1.48
CA PRO A 138 -4.88 -3.24 -2.21
C PRO A 138 -6.09 -3.94 -1.59
N LYS A 139 -6.15 -4.02 -0.25
CA LYS A 139 -7.26 -4.64 0.47
C LYS A 139 -8.58 -3.89 0.34
N LEU A 140 -8.52 -2.56 0.30
CA LEU A 140 -9.68 -1.73 0.03
C LEU A 140 -10.21 -1.99 -1.38
N ILE A 141 -9.35 -2.06 -2.39
CA ILE A 141 -9.75 -2.37 -3.77
C ILE A 141 -10.34 -3.80 -3.87
N GLU A 142 -9.70 -4.76 -3.19
CA GLU A 142 -10.17 -6.14 -3.09
C GLU A 142 -11.57 -6.25 -2.47
N SER A 143 -11.86 -5.44 -1.45
CA SER A 143 -13.11 -5.51 -0.69
C SER A 143 -14.23 -4.70 -1.35
N GLN A 144 -13.95 -3.49 -1.83
CA GLN A 144 -14.94 -2.58 -2.40
C GLN A 144 -15.36 -2.98 -3.82
N PHE A 145 -14.38 -3.33 -4.66
CA PHE A 145 -14.63 -3.67 -6.07
C PHE A 145 -14.64 -5.17 -6.33
N SER A 146 -14.56 -6.01 -5.27
CA SER A 146 -14.54 -7.48 -5.37
C SER A 146 -13.47 -8.04 -6.30
N TYR A 147 -12.36 -7.31 -6.49
CA TYR A 147 -11.22 -7.80 -7.27
C TYR A 147 -10.42 -8.86 -6.49
N GLN A 148 -9.82 -9.79 -7.21
CA GLN A 148 -8.87 -10.75 -6.64
C GLN A 148 -7.59 -10.05 -6.16
N ALA A 149 -6.93 -10.62 -5.14
CA ALA A 149 -5.79 -10.01 -4.47
C ALA A 149 -4.62 -9.69 -5.41
N SER A 150 -4.29 -10.61 -6.32
CA SER A 150 -3.20 -10.41 -7.29
C SER A 150 -3.47 -9.26 -8.27
N PHE A 151 -4.72 -9.09 -8.71
CA PHE A 151 -5.10 -8.03 -9.63
C PHE A 151 -5.15 -6.66 -8.93
N ALA A 152 -5.69 -6.62 -7.71
CA ALA A 152 -5.70 -5.39 -6.90
C ALA A 152 -4.27 -4.89 -6.60
N ALA A 153 -3.36 -5.78 -6.17
CA ALA A 153 -1.96 -5.44 -5.94
C ALA A 153 -1.27 -4.93 -7.22
N PHE A 154 -1.54 -5.56 -8.36
CA PHE A 154 -1.03 -5.13 -9.66
C PHE A 154 -1.53 -3.74 -10.06
N ILE A 155 -2.82 -3.44 -9.86
CA ILE A 155 -3.39 -2.11 -10.11
C ILE A 155 -2.73 -1.06 -9.22
N VAL A 156 -2.60 -1.33 -7.91
CA VAL A 156 -1.96 -0.40 -6.97
C VAL A 156 -0.53 -0.10 -7.40
N GLY A 157 0.25 -1.11 -7.80
CA GLY A 157 1.60 -0.90 -8.34
C GLY A 157 1.59 -0.04 -9.60
N THR A 158 0.67 -0.32 -10.53
CA THR A 158 0.55 0.39 -11.82
C THR A 158 0.13 1.86 -11.63
N VAL A 159 -0.70 2.17 -10.64
CA VAL A 159 -1.11 3.54 -10.31
C VAL A 159 -0.02 4.27 -9.52
N THR A 160 0.61 3.58 -8.56
CA THR A 160 1.59 4.18 -7.64
C THR A 160 2.90 4.50 -8.35
N ILE A 161 3.42 3.66 -9.25
CA ILE A 161 4.70 3.91 -9.94
C ILE A 161 4.72 5.24 -10.71
N PRO A 162 3.79 5.50 -11.66
CA PRO A 162 3.79 6.75 -12.40
C PRO A 162 3.44 7.95 -11.52
N GLY A 163 2.52 7.78 -10.54
CA GLY A 163 2.19 8.86 -9.60
C GLY A 163 3.39 9.24 -8.74
N ALA A 164 4.09 8.25 -8.19
CA ALA A 164 5.22 8.45 -7.31
C ALA A 164 6.47 8.91 -8.06
N GLY A 165 6.85 8.21 -9.13
CA GLY A 165 7.99 8.59 -9.97
C GLY A 165 7.78 9.96 -10.62
N GLY A 166 6.61 10.16 -11.24
CA GLY A 166 6.23 11.42 -11.87
C GLY A 166 6.14 12.58 -10.88
N GLY A 167 5.51 12.37 -9.73
CA GLY A 167 5.38 13.37 -8.68
C GLY A 167 6.73 13.84 -8.16
N ASN A 168 7.63 12.92 -7.78
CA ASN A 168 8.95 13.29 -7.26
C ASN A 168 9.80 14.03 -8.29
N LEU A 169 9.82 13.54 -9.54
CA LEU A 169 10.57 14.18 -10.62
C LEU A 169 10.01 15.57 -10.91
N LEU A 170 8.69 15.71 -10.99
CA LEU A 170 8.02 16.99 -11.23
C LEU A 170 8.24 17.96 -10.08
N GLY A 171 8.11 17.52 -8.83
CA GLY A 171 8.37 18.34 -7.64
C GLY A 171 9.79 18.87 -7.61
N GLY A 172 10.79 18.00 -7.83
CA GLY A 172 12.19 18.41 -7.93
C GLY A 172 12.46 19.34 -9.12
N TYR A 173 11.84 19.06 -10.27
CA TYR A 173 11.93 19.90 -11.47
C TYR A 173 11.35 21.30 -11.24
N LEU A 174 10.20 21.43 -10.59
CA LEU A 174 9.58 22.72 -10.27
C LEU A 174 10.49 23.58 -9.39
N VAL A 175 11.05 22.99 -8.32
CA VAL A 175 12.00 23.69 -7.44
C VAL A 175 13.23 24.18 -8.22
N LYS A 176 13.77 23.34 -9.12
CA LYS A 176 14.92 23.67 -9.96
C LYS A 176 14.60 24.74 -11.01
N LYS A 177 13.50 24.60 -11.75
CA LYS A 177 13.10 25.47 -12.86
C LYS A 177 12.84 26.89 -12.36
N PHE A 178 12.11 27.02 -11.26
CA PHE A 178 11.74 28.31 -10.70
C PHE A 178 12.77 28.89 -9.72
N LYS A 179 13.91 28.19 -9.51
CA LYS A 179 14.97 28.58 -8.56
C LYS A 179 14.39 29.05 -7.21
N MET A 180 13.47 28.26 -6.68
CA MET A 180 12.68 28.65 -5.51
C MET A 180 13.56 28.75 -4.25
N LYS A 181 13.32 29.78 -3.42
CA LYS A 181 13.86 29.89 -2.05
C LYS A 181 13.07 28.99 -1.10
N CYS A 182 13.61 28.68 0.07
CA CYS A 182 13.00 27.81 1.09
C CYS A 182 11.55 28.21 1.41
N ALA A 183 11.29 29.51 1.62
CA ALA A 183 9.93 30.00 1.87
C ALA A 183 8.94 29.70 0.74
N SER A 184 9.36 29.83 -0.53
CA SER A 184 8.52 29.52 -1.69
C SER A 184 8.30 28.02 -1.83
N ILE A 185 9.31 27.20 -1.51
CA ILE A 185 9.19 25.73 -1.47
C ILE A 185 8.13 25.31 -0.47
N ILE A 186 8.17 25.87 0.76
CA ILE A 186 7.20 25.55 1.81
C ILE A 186 5.78 25.97 1.38
N ARG A 187 5.59 27.17 0.82
CA ARG A 187 4.29 27.62 0.28
C ARG A 187 3.74 26.67 -0.79
N MET A 188 4.62 26.21 -1.68
CA MET A 188 4.27 25.21 -2.70
C MET A 188 3.86 23.87 -2.08
N CYS A 189 4.59 23.40 -1.06
CA CYS A 189 4.26 22.16 -0.34
C CYS A 189 2.88 22.25 0.33
N ILE A 190 2.57 23.38 0.97
CA ILE A 190 1.26 23.62 1.59
C ILE A 190 0.15 23.57 0.53
N LEU A 191 0.34 24.27 -0.59
CA LEU A 191 -0.65 24.30 -1.69
C LEU A 191 -0.94 22.89 -2.21
N PHE A 192 0.09 22.11 -2.52
CA PHE A 192 -0.09 20.76 -3.06
C PHE A 192 -0.63 19.77 -2.03
N SER A 193 -0.30 19.95 -0.74
CA SER A 193 -0.89 19.16 0.33
C SER A 193 -2.40 19.44 0.47
N LEU A 194 -2.84 20.70 0.32
CA LEU A 194 -4.27 21.04 0.32
C LEU A 194 -5.02 20.44 -0.88
N ILE A 195 -4.38 20.45 -2.06
CA ILE A 195 -4.94 19.79 -3.26
C ILE A 195 -5.04 18.27 -3.03
N CYS A 196 -4.01 17.65 -2.46
CA CYS A 196 -4.01 16.24 -2.11
C CYS A 196 -5.13 15.89 -1.11
N LEU A 197 -5.35 16.73 -0.10
CA LEU A 197 -6.45 16.57 0.85
C LEU A 197 -7.82 16.59 0.15
N GLY A 198 -7.98 17.42 -0.87
CA GLY A 198 -9.19 17.43 -1.72
C GLY A 198 -9.44 16.10 -2.42
N PHE A 199 -8.38 15.43 -2.92
CA PHE A 199 -8.52 14.11 -3.54
C PHE A 199 -8.77 12.99 -2.51
N ALA A 200 -8.37 13.15 -1.25
CA ALA A 200 -8.59 12.16 -0.21
C ALA A 200 -10.08 11.92 0.10
N PHE A 201 -10.98 12.86 -0.25
CA PHE A 201 -12.43 12.66 -0.12
C PHE A 201 -12.98 11.50 -0.96
N ILE A 202 -12.20 10.95 -1.90
CA ILE A 202 -12.58 9.76 -2.67
C ILE A 202 -12.86 8.55 -1.78
N PHE A 203 -12.27 8.46 -0.59
CA PHE A 203 -12.53 7.38 0.37
C PHE A 203 -13.93 7.42 0.99
N ILE A 204 -14.72 8.47 0.75
CA ILE A 204 -16.14 8.50 1.13
C ILE A 204 -16.99 7.66 0.16
N LEU A 205 -16.51 7.42 -1.07
CA LEU A 205 -17.21 6.53 -1.99
C LEU A 205 -17.21 5.11 -1.44
N HIS A 206 -18.40 4.57 -1.20
CA HIS A 206 -18.62 3.20 -0.76
C HIS A 206 -19.39 2.45 -1.85
N CYS A 207 -18.96 1.22 -2.14
CA CYS A 207 -19.74 0.27 -2.93
C CYS A 207 -20.63 -0.54 -1.97
N PRO A 208 -21.81 -1.01 -2.41
CA PRO A 208 -22.65 -1.86 -1.56
C PRO A 208 -21.88 -3.11 -1.13
N ASP A 209 -22.03 -3.51 0.14
CA ASP A 209 -21.35 -4.68 0.68
C ASP A 209 -21.85 -5.95 -0.02
N ALA A 210 -20.98 -6.95 -0.18
CA ALA A 210 -21.40 -8.24 -0.71
C ALA A 210 -22.40 -8.90 0.24
N ASN A 211 -23.42 -9.55 -0.33
CA ASN A 211 -24.43 -10.26 0.44
C ASN A 211 -23.80 -11.51 1.05
N PHE A 212 -23.79 -11.60 2.38
CA PHE A 212 -23.25 -12.73 3.12
C PHE A 212 -24.37 -13.40 3.92
N ALA A 213 -24.58 -14.68 3.65
CA ALA A 213 -25.61 -15.49 4.29
C ALA A 213 -25.42 -15.54 5.81
N GLY A 214 -26.44 -15.14 6.57
CA GLY A 214 -26.41 -15.16 8.04
C GLY A 214 -25.77 -13.92 8.69
N ILE A 215 -25.25 -12.97 7.89
CA ILE A 215 -24.76 -11.67 8.38
C ILE A 215 -25.62 -10.52 7.81
N ASN A 216 -25.57 -10.34 6.49
CA ASN A 216 -26.21 -9.21 5.80
C ASN A 216 -27.56 -9.61 5.20
N THR A 217 -27.71 -10.87 4.82
CA THR A 217 -28.98 -11.43 4.37
C THR A 217 -29.57 -12.31 5.47
N LYS A 218 -30.73 -11.91 6.00
CA LYS A 218 -31.56 -12.81 6.80
C LYS A 218 -32.22 -13.77 5.82
N ILE A 219 -31.68 -14.97 5.72
CA ILE A 219 -32.42 -16.05 5.09
C ILE A 219 -33.56 -16.41 6.06
N VAL A 220 -34.73 -16.63 5.48
CA VAL A 220 -36.05 -16.47 6.09
C VAL A 220 -36.26 -17.34 7.35
N ASN A 221 -36.88 -16.71 8.37
CA ASN A 221 -37.59 -17.32 9.51
C ASN A 221 -36.83 -18.13 10.58
N ASP A 222 -35.76 -17.63 11.18
CA ASP A 222 -35.54 -18.02 12.59
C ASP A 222 -34.84 -16.99 13.48
N THR A 223 -35.26 -16.97 14.75
CA THR A 223 -34.86 -15.99 15.78
C THR A 223 -33.78 -16.51 16.73
N SER A 224 -33.35 -17.77 16.63
CA SER A 224 -32.21 -18.25 17.44
C SER A 224 -31.70 -19.62 16.99
N VAL A 225 -30.44 -19.70 16.53
CA VAL A 225 -29.28 -20.34 17.18
C VAL A 225 -28.26 -20.72 16.10
N SER A 226 -27.06 -20.14 16.21
CA SER A 226 -25.88 -20.20 15.31
C SER A 226 -25.98 -19.36 14.03
N LYS A 227 -25.00 -18.47 13.81
CA LYS A 227 -25.02 -17.37 12.83
C LYS A 227 -25.09 -17.81 11.35
N PHE A 228 -24.94 -19.09 11.05
CA PHE A 228 -24.77 -19.60 9.67
C PHE A 228 -25.61 -20.85 9.37
N GLN A 229 -26.36 -21.37 10.35
CA GLN A 229 -27.22 -22.54 10.19
C GLN A 229 -28.61 -22.09 9.74
N LEU A 230 -29.10 -22.74 8.70
CA LEU A 230 -30.26 -22.42 7.89
C LEU A 230 -31.08 -23.70 7.74
N ASP A 231 -32.40 -23.61 7.57
CA ASP A 231 -33.24 -24.81 7.37
C ASP A 231 -32.74 -25.71 6.23
N CYS A 232 -32.19 -25.11 5.18
CA CYS A 232 -31.64 -25.82 4.02
C CYS A 232 -30.32 -26.56 4.31
N ASN A 233 -29.56 -26.19 5.35
CA ASN A 233 -28.30 -26.83 5.75
C ASN A 233 -28.39 -27.48 7.14
N ALA A 234 -29.57 -27.51 7.77
CA ALA A 234 -29.76 -28.04 9.11
C ALA A 234 -29.40 -29.53 9.21
N ASP A 235 -29.61 -30.28 8.13
CA ASP A 235 -29.24 -31.70 8.01
C ASP A 235 -27.77 -31.91 7.66
N CYS A 236 -27.05 -30.84 7.31
CA CYS A 236 -25.62 -30.88 7.05
C CYS A 236 -24.88 -30.65 8.39
N LEU A 237 -24.19 -31.67 8.88
CA LEU A 237 -23.33 -31.58 10.08
C LEU A 237 -22.06 -30.76 9.78
N CYS A 238 -22.23 -29.47 9.50
CA CYS A 238 -21.14 -28.58 9.10
C CYS A 238 -20.23 -28.22 10.27
N SER A 239 -18.93 -28.07 9.98
CA SER A 239 -17.94 -27.64 10.97
C SER A 239 -17.73 -26.13 10.93
N ASP A 240 -17.84 -25.48 12.09
CA ASP A 240 -17.57 -24.05 12.28
C ASP A 240 -16.07 -23.69 12.24
N HIS A 241 -15.19 -24.68 12.14
CA HIS A 241 -13.74 -24.46 12.16
C HIS A 241 -13.12 -24.29 10.76
N ASN A 242 -13.82 -24.73 9.71
CA ASN A 242 -13.29 -24.77 8.35
C ASN A 242 -13.91 -23.69 7.48
N TYR A 243 -13.26 -22.53 7.42
CA TYR A 243 -13.64 -21.42 6.56
C TYR A 243 -13.15 -21.65 5.12
N ASP A 244 -14.08 -21.83 4.18
CA ASP A 244 -13.81 -21.98 2.73
C ASP A 244 -14.92 -21.27 1.94
N PRO A 245 -14.93 -19.92 1.93
CA PRO A 245 -16.09 -19.17 1.47
C PRO A 245 -16.30 -19.35 -0.04
N VAL A 246 -17.57 -19.58 -0.41
CA VAL A 246 -18.01 -19.75 -1.79
C VAL A 246 -19.07 -18.73 -2.16
N CYS A 247 -19.05 -18.29 -3.42
CA CYS A 247 -20.09 -17.48 -4.02
C CYS A 247 -21.08 -18.38 -4.77
N GLY A 248 -22.36 -18.31 -4.42
CA GLY A 248 -23.44 -18.98 -5.15
C GLY A 248 -23.81 -18.25 -6.45
N VAL A 249 -24.52 -18.94 -7.35
CA VAL A 249 -25.09 -18.34 -8.57
C VAL A 249 -26.12 -17.24 -8.29
N ASP A 250 -26.66 -17.18 -7.08
CA ASP A 250 -27.52 -16.13 -6.54
C ASP A 250 -26.75 -14.87 -6.09
N ASN A 251 -25.41 -14.88 -6.26
CA ASN A 251 -24.50 -13.81 -5.86
C ASN A 251 -24.47 -13.56 -4.34
N ILE A 252 -24.68 -14.62 -3.54
CA ILE A 252 -24.55 -14.62 -2.08
C ILE A 252 -23.32 -15.42 -1.67
N ILE A 253 -22.59 -14.91 -0.67
CA ILE A 253 -21.43 -15.56 -0.07
C ILE A 253 -21.89 -16.45 1.08
N TYR A 254 -21.43 -17.70 1.07
CA TYR A 254 -21.65 -18.68 2.13
C TYR A 254 -20.32 -18.99 2.84
N TYR A 255 -20.39 -19.33 4.13
CA TYR A 255 -19.20 -19.59 4.96
C TYR A 255 -18.34 -20.76 4.45
N SER A 256 -18.98 -21.82 3.98
CA SER A 256 -18.35 -22.97 3.33
C SER A 256 -19.31 -23.64 2.34
N PRO A 257 -18.84 -24.56 1.47
CA PRO A 257 -19.72 -25.34 0.60
C PRO A 257 -20.78 -26.15 1.38
N CYS A 258 -20.44 -26.57 2.60
CA CYS A 258 -21.37 -27.27 3.49
C CYS A 258 -22.50 -26.34 3.97
N PHE A 259 -22.17 -25.10 4.37
CA PHE A 259 -23.18 -24.12 4.77
C PHE A 259 -24.05 -23.65 3.59
N ALA A 260 -23.58 -23.81 2.35
CA ALA A 260 -24.37 -23.65 1.14
C ALA A 260 -25.26 -24.88 0.81
N GLY A 261 -25.15 -25.97 1.57
CA GLY A 261 -25.93 -27.19 1.38
C GLY A 261 -25.49 -28.06 0.21
N CYS A 262 -24.26 -27.89 -0.27
CA CYS A 262 -23.74 -28.61 -1.44
C CYS A 262 -23.40 -30.06 -1.08
N GLN A 263 -24.03 -31.03 -1.76
CA GLN A 263 -23.75 -32.47 -1.58
C GLN A 263 -22.57 -32.96 -2.42
N LYS A 264 -22.36 -32.34 -3.59
CA LYS A 264 -21.17 -32.54 -4.43
C LYS A 264 -20.26 -31.33 -4.28
N SER A 265 -18.96 -31.49 -4.58
CA SER A 265 -17.92 -30.51 -4.24
C SER A 265 -18.26 -29.04 -4.51
N TYR A 266 -19.12 -28.71 -5.50
CA TYR A 266 -19.68 -27.36 -5.71
C TYR A 266 -21.07 -27.37 -6.39
N GLY A 267 -21.83 -28.45 -6.24
CA GLY A 267 -23.09 -28.65 -6.97
C GLY A 267 -24.13 -29.37 -6.12
N SER A 268 -25.39 -29.29 -6.56
CA SER A 268 -26.56 -29.76 -5.79
C SER A 268 -26.62 -29.12 -4.41
N CYS A 269 -26.66 -27.78 -4.39
CA CYS A 269 -26.63 -26.97 -3.19
C CYS A 269 -28.05 -26.58 -2.78
N SER A 270 -28.55 -27.10 -1.65
CA SER A 270 -29.92 -26.89 -1.19
C SER A 270 -30.24 -25.45 -0.77
N CYS A 271 -29.24 -24.66 -0.40
CA CYS A 271 -29.43 -23.28 0.08
C CYS A 271 -29.34 -22.21 -1.01
N ILE A 272 -29.03 -22.60 -2.25
CA ILE A 272 -28.84 -21.66 -3.37
C ILE A 272 -30.11 -21.66 -4.21
N GLU A 273 -30.77 -20.50 -4.32
CA GLU A 273 -32.00 -20.40 -5.12
C GLU A 273 -31.67 -20.46 -6.63
N GLN A 274 -32.15 -21.51 -7.30
CA GLN A 274 -31.87 -21.78 -8.72
C GLN A 274 -32.64 -20.88 -9.71
N ASN A 275 -33.32 -19.82 -9.24
CA ASN A 275 -34.07 -18.91 -10.12
C ASN A 275 -33.17 -18.04 -11.03
N PHE A 276 -31.84 -18.04 -10.82
CA PHE A 276 -30.88 -17.37 -11.69
C PHE A 276 -30.46 -18.29 -12.85
N SER A 277 -31.06 -18.05 -14.02
CA SER A 277 -30.91 -18.77 -15.29
C SER A 277 -29.55 -18.64 -16.01
N ASN A 278 -28.45 -18.43 -15.28
CA ASN A 278 -27.09 -18.30 -15.84
C ASN A 278 -26.13 -19.36 -15.28
N ILE A 279 -26.52 -20.63 -15.35
CA ILE A 279 -25.65 -21.76 -15.04
C ILE A 279 -24.67 -21.93 -16.20
N THR A 280 -23.47 -21.36 -16.08
CA THR A 280 -22.48 -21.30 -17.17
C THR A 280 -21.31 -22.27 -17.00
N ALA A 281 -21.22 -23.01 -15.90
CA ALA A 281 -20.10 -23.92 -15.65
C ALA A 281 -20.59 -25.36 -15.46
N THR A 282 -20.37 -26.20 -16.47
CA THR A 282 -20.42 -27.66 -16.35
C THR A 282 -19.05 -28.14 -15.92
N SER A 283 -18.98 -28.92 -14.84
CA SER A 283 -17.76 -29.61 -14.46
C SER A 283 -17.40 -30.68 -15.50
N SER A 284 -16.15 -31.16 -15.50
CA SER A 284 -15.67 -32.21 -16.41
C SER A 284 -16.46 -33.53 -16.33
N SER A 285 -17.27 -33.71 -15.29
CA SER A 285 -18.20 -34.82 -15.07
C SER A 285 -19.64 -34.58 -15.59
N GLY A 286 -19.94 -33.42 -16.16
CA GLY A 286 -21.30 -33.06 -16.62
C GLY A 286 -22.23 -32.54 -15.53
N ASP A 287 -21.73 -32.32 -14.31
CA ASP A 287 -22.51 -31.75 -13.20
C ASP A 287 -22.56 -30.22 -13.29
N ILE A 288 -23.73 -29.66 -12.93
CA ILE A 288 -23.99 -28.23 -12.83
C ILE A 288 -23.27 -27.67 -11.59
N ILE A 289 -22.38 -26.68 -11.80
CA ILE A 289 -21.70 -25.96 -10.72
C ILE A 289 -22.59 -24.79 -10.28
N GLU A 290 -23.01 -24.79 -9.02
CA GLU A 290 -23.91 -23.80 -8.42
C GLU A 290 -23.18 -22.82 -7.50
N ALA A 291 -21.96 -23.15 -7.10
CA ALA A 291 -21.10 -22.30 -6.26
C ALA A 291 -19.66 -22.29 -6.76
N THR A 292 -18.94 -21.21 -6.55
CA THR A 292 -17.52 -21.09 -6.90
C THR A 292 -16.73 -20.51 -5.74
N ARG A 293 -15.44 -20.85 -5.63
CA ARG A 293 -14.53 -20.22 -4.65
C ARG A 293 -14.13 -18.79 -5.02
N GLU A 294 -14.66 -18.25 -6.12
CA GLU A 294 -14.36 -16.90 -6.55
C GLU A 294 -15.13 -15.86 -5.73
N LYS A 295 -14.70 -14.61 -5.79
CA LYS A 295 -15.45 -13.52 -5.16
C LYS A 295 -16.75 -13.28 -5.92
N CYS A 296 -17.83 -13.05 -5.20
CA CYS A 296 -19.09 -12.60 -5.80
C CYS A 296 -18.90 -11.27 -6.54
N ASN A 297 -19.59 -11.13 -7.67
CA ASN A 297 -19.49 -9.94 -8.48
C ASN A 297 -20.27 -8.81 -7.81
N ASN A 298 -19.62 -7.66 -7.63
CA ASN A 298 -20.29 -6.46 -7.17
C ASN A 298 -20.44 -5.50 -8.34
N ASN A 299 -21.67 -5.10 -8.67
CA ASN A 299 -21.96 -4.15 -9.75
C ASN A 299 -21.59 -2.72 -9.33
N CYS A 300 -20.32 -2.47 -9.03
CA CYS A 300 -19.82 -1.15 -8.67
C CYS A 300 -19.13 -0.47 -9.88
N SER A 301 -19.81 0.51 -10.49
CA SER A 301 -19.31 1.26 -11.64
C SER A 301 -18.23 2.31 -11.29
N HIS A 302 -18.00 2.57 -9.99
CA HIS A 302 -17.10 3.64 -9.53
C HIS A 302 -15.61 3.28 -9.56
N GLY A 303 -15.24 2.04 -9.93
CA GLY A 303 -13.84 1.57 -9.94
C GLY A 303 -12.87 2.45 -10.72
N PRO A 304 -13.11 2.75 -12.02
CA PRO A 304 -12.20 3.58 -12.81
C PRO A 304 -12.02 5.00 -12.26
N LEU A 305 -13.09 5.61 -11.74
CA LEU A 305 -13.04 6.93 -11.11
C LEU A 305 -12.17 6.91 -9.85
N PHE A 306 -12.36 5.90 -8.99
CA PHE A 306 -11.55 5.71 -7.79
C PHE A 306 -10.06 5.61 -8.13
N LEU A 307 -9.71 4.80 -9.14
CA LEU A 307 -8.32 4.63 -9.58
C LEU A 307 -7.71 5.93 -10.14
N ALA A 308 -8.46 6.68 -10.94
CA ALA A 308 -8.00 7.96 -11.49
C ALA A 308 -7.74 8.99 -10.38
N VAL A 309 -8.63 9.07 -9.39
CA VAL A 309 -8.47 10.02 -8.27
C VAL A 309 -7.36 9.59 -7.32
N ILE A 310 -7.21 8.29 -7.05
CA ILE A 310 -6.07 7.76 -6.27
C ILE A 310 -4.75 8.03 -6.98
N PHE A 311 -4.69 7.91 -8.31
CA PHE A 311 -3.51 8.31 -9.08
C PHE A 311 -3.14 9.78 -8.82
N LEU A 312 -4.12 10.68 -8.87
CA LEU A 312 -3.89 12.11 -8.60
C LEU A 312 -3.47 12.34 -7.14
N CYS A 313 -4.12 11.68 -6.18
CA CYS A 313 -3.76 11.74 -4.77
C CYS A 313 -2.29 11.34 -4.55
N MET A 314 -1.86 10.22 -5.14
CA MET A 314 -0.48 9.74 -5.07
C MET A 314 0.48 10.70 -5.78
N LEU A 315 0.11 11.21 -6.96
CA LEU A 315 0.90 12.17 -7.71
C LEU A 315 1.20 13.42 -6.86
N PHE A 316 0.18 14.03 -6.26
CA PHE A 316 0.36 15.24 -5.44
C PHE A 316 1.08 14.97 -4.12
N THR A 317 0.85 13.82 -3.49
CA THR A 317 1.61 13.39 -2.29
C THR A 317 3.11 13.38 -2.61
N PHE A 318 3.49 12.67 -3.66
CA PHE A 318 4.89 12.54 -4.04
C PHE A 318 5.50 13.80 -4.68
N LEU A 319 4.66 14.72 -5.16
CA LEU A 319 5.08 16.03 -5.63
C LEU A 319 5.59 16.92 -4.50
N VAL A 320 5.11 16.71 -3.27
CA VAL A 320 5.58 17.41 -2.06
C VAL A 320 6.88 16.81 -1.52
N SER A 321 7.11 15.51 -1.68
CA SER A 321 8.21 14.76 -1.05
C SER A 321 9.62 15.28 -1.37
N MET A 322 9.97 15.46 -2.66
CA MET A 322 11.27 16.00 -3.06
C MET A 322 11.47 17.48 -2.67
N PRO A 323 10.49 18.38 -2.88
CA PRO A 323 10.55 19.75 -2.37
C PRO A 323 10.74 19.82 -0.85
N SER A 324 10.02 19.01 -0.08
CA SER A 324 10.15 18.92 1.38
C SER A 324 11.58 18.53 1.79
N LEU A 325 12.15 17.48 1.17
CA LEU A 325 13.54 17.09 1.40
C LEU A 325 14.52 18.23 1.04
N SER A 326 14.29 18.93 -0.07
CA SER A 326 15.10 20.09 -0.45
C SER A 326 14.98 21.24 0.55
N ALA A 327 13.81 21.46 1.15
CA ALA A 327 13.61 22.47 2.19
C ALA A 327 14.35 22.08 3.47
N THR A 328 14.24 20.82 3.92
CA THR A 328 14.98 20.31 5.08
C THR A 328 16.49 20.50 4.91
N LEU A 329 17.02 20.14 3.73
CA LEU A 329 18.46 20.27 3.47
C LEU A 329 18.95 21.72 3.37
N ARG A 330 18.05 22.69 3.18
CA ARG A 330 18.41 24.11 3.17
C ARG A 330 18.24 24.76 4.54
N CYS A 331 17.33 24.27 5.38
CA CYS A 331 17.10 24.84 6.71
C CYS A 331 18.02 24.27 7.80
N VAL A 332 18.89 23.29 7.49
CA VAL A 332 19.83 22.65 8.43
C VAL A 332 21.29 22.91 8.01
N ALA A 333 22.17 23.12 9.00
CA ALA A 333 23.60 23.32 8.79
C ALA A 333 24.25 22.12 8.08
N GLU A 334 25.23 22.37 7.20
CA GLU A 334 25.92 21.31 6.44
C GLU A 334 26.50 20.19 7.33
N THR A 335 27.03 20.53 8.51
CA THR A 335 27.56 19.57 9.50
C THR A 335 26.47 18.67 10.09
N GLN A 336 25.22 19.12 10.13
CA GLN A 336 24.11 18.45 10.77
C GLN A 336 23.10 17.81 9.81
N LYS A 337 23.25 17.97 8.49
CA LYS A 337 22.26 17.46 7.51
C LYS A 337 21.98 15.98 7.67
N SER A 338 23.02 15.15 7.79
CA SER A 338 22.85 13.70 7.96
C SER A 338 22.14 13.35 9.26
N PHE A 339 22.48 14.04 10.35
CA PHE A 339 21.87 13.83 11.66
C PHE A 339 20.40 14.28 11.68
N GLY A 340 20.11 15.46 11.13
CA GLY A 340 18.74 15.98 10.99
C GLY A 340 17.87 15.09 10.11
N LEU A 341 18.38 14.59 8.98
CA LEU A 341 17.68 13.59 8.18
C LEU A 341 17.41 12.31 8.99
N GLY A 342 18.40 11.84 9.76
CA GLY A 342 18.23 10.69 10.64
C GLY A 342 17.09 10.86 11.65
N ILE A 343 17.05 12.00 12.34
CA ILE A 343 15.96 12.34 13.26
C ILE A 343 14.62 12.41 12.53
N GLN A 344 14.56 13.07 11.38
CA GLN A 344 13.33 13.14 10.58
C GLN A 344 12.80 11.75 10.23
N TRP A 345 13.67 10.83 9.81
CA TRP A 345 13.28 9.44 9.53
C TRP A 345 12.84 8.66 10.77
N MET A 346 13.43 8.94 11.94
CA MET A 346 12.94 8.36 13.19
C MET A 346 11.54 8.88 13.52
N THR A 347 11.30 10.19 13.41
CA THR A 347 9.97 10.79 13.64
C THR A 347 8.92 10.25 12.68
N VAL A 348 9.29 9.99 11.42
CA VAL A 348 8.41 9.38 10.41
C VAL A 348 7.99 7.95 10.74
N ARG A 349 8.79 7.24 11.56
CA ARG A 349 8.57 5.83 11.92
C ARG A 349 7.94 5.63 13.29
N LEU A 350 7.82 6.69 14.09
CA LEU A 350 7.15 6.68 15.39
C LEU A 350 5.63 6.78 15.20
#